data_AF-A0A3R8RVX7-F1
#
_entry.id   AF-A0A3R8RVX7-F1
#
_cell.length_a   1.000
_cell.length_b   1.000
_cell.length_c   1.000
_cell.angle_alpha   90.00
_cell.angle_beta   90.00
_cell.angle_gamma   90.00
#
_symmetry.space_group_name_H-M   'P 1'
#
loop_
_entity.id
_entity.type
_entity.pdbx_description
1 polymer ?
#
loop_
_entity_poly.entity_id
_entity_poly.type
_entity_poly.pdbx_seq_one_letter_code
_entity_poly.pdbx_strand_id
1 'polypeptide(L)' 'MFARTGLTIHISPYSLPMPLIGCVIAMLPIWIDLPQEAAALVGFLIAFRLRAHVTRRPTRA' A
#
# COMPACT_ATOMS: atom_id res chain seq x y z
N MET A 1 23.06 -2.89 -23.36
CA MET A 1 21.81 -2.09 -23.29
C MET A 1 21.03 -2.52 -22.06
N PHE A 2 20.82 -1.63 -21.07
CA PHE A 2 20.10 -1.96 -19.84
C PHE A 2 18.59 -1.98 -20.08
N ALA A 3 17.93 -3.07 -19.71
CA ALA A 3 16.47 -3.13 -19.68
C ALA A 3 15.94 -2.11 -18.67
N ARG A 4 15.09 -1.17 -19.12
CA ARG A 4 14.44 -0.20 -18.23
C ARG A 4 13.27 -0.88 -17.55
N THR A 5 13.48 -1.39 -16.34
CA THR A 5 12.42 -1.92 -15.49
C THR A 5 11.55 -0.77 -15.01
N GLY A 6 10.31 -0.67 -15.49
CA GLY A 6 9.33 0.28 -14.99
C GLY A 6 8.49 -0.37 -13.89
N LEU A 7 8.56 0.16 -12.67
CA LEU A 7 7.67 -0.23 -11.58
C LEU A 7 6.49 0.74 -11.55
N THR A 8 5.28 0.25 -11.83
CA THR A 8 4.06 1.04 -11.67
C THR A 8 3.34 0.56 -10.41
N ILE A 9 3.12 1.45 -9.45
CA ILE A 9 2.38 1.15 -8.22
C ILE A 9 0.99 1.75 -8.36
N HIS A 10 -0.03 0.90 -8.39
CA HIS A 10 -1.42 1.33 -8.36
C HIS A 10 -1.92 1.27 -6.91
N ILE A 11 -2.39 2.42 -6.41
CA ILE A 11 -2.97 2.57 -5.08
C ILE A 11 -4.45 2.87 -5.27
N SER A 12 -5.32 1.95 -4.86
CA SER A 12 -6.76 2.17 -4.87
C SER A 12 -7.36 1.84 -3.51
N PRO A 13 -8.23 2.70 -2.94
CA PRO A 13 -8.96 2.34 -1.75
C PRO A 13 -9.81 1.09 -2.05
N TYR A 14 -9.92 0.19 -1.09
CA TYR A 14 -10.94 -0.85 -1.18
C TYR A 14 -12.34 -0.20 -1.13
N SER A 15 -13.34 -0.88 -1.69
CA SER A 15 -14.73 -0.52 -1.44
C SER A 15 -15.01 -0.57 0.06
N LEU A 16 -15.96 0.25 0.54
CA LEU A 16 -16.44 0.11 1.92
C LEU A 16 -16.84 -1.36 2.18
N PRO A 17 -16.50 -1.92 3.36
CA PRO A 17 -16.11 -1.21 4.59
C PRO A 17 -14.59 -1.13 4.88
N MET A 18 -13.73 -1.66 4.00
CA MET A 18 -12.31 -1.84 4.28
C MET A 18 -11.53 -0.56 4.67
N PRO A 19 -11.76 0.61 4.04
CA PRO A 19 -11.11 1.85 4.48
C PRO A 19 -11.43 2.23 5.93
N LEU A 20 -12.66 1.98 6.37
CA LEU A 20 -13.07 2.26 7.75
C LEU A 20 -12.34 1.33 8.73
N ILE A 21 -12.19 0.05 8.37
CA ILE A 21 -11.46 -0.92 9.18
C ILE A 21 -9.99 -0.49 9.30
N GLY A 22 -9.37 -0.04 8.21
CA GLY A 22 -8.00 0.49 8.23
C GLY A 22 -7.85 1.71 9.15
N CYS A 23 -8.81 2.64 9.14
CA CYS A 23 -8.81 3.78 10.06
C CYS A 23 -8.95 3.37 11.54
N VAL A 24 -9.84 2.43 11.84
CA VAL A 24 -9.99 1.91 13.22
C VAL A 24 -8.69 1.27 13.68
N ILE A 25 -8.05 0.46 12.83
CA ILE A 25 -6.78 -0.20 13.14
C ILE A 25 -5.64 0.80 13.32
N ALA A 26 -5.61 1.88 12.54
CA ALA A 26 -4.64 2.97 12.71
C ALA A 26 -4.84 3.76 14.03
N MET A 27 -6.03 3.71 14.64
CA MET A 27 -6.34 4.38 15.92
C MET A 27 -6.09 3.50 17.15
N LEU A 28 -6.04 2.18 17.02
CA LEU A 28 -5.67 1.26 18.12
C LEU A 28 -4.37 1.61 18.88
N PRO A 29 -3.29 2.10 18.25
CA PRO A 29 -2.04 2.52 18.90
C PRO A 29 -2.18 3.73 19.80
N ILE A 30 -3.28 4.46 19.72
CA ILE A 30 -3.55 5.53 20.69
C ILE A 30 -3.76 4.91 22.09
N TRP A 31 -4.14 3.63 22.15
CA TRP A 31 -4.49 2.89 23.36
C TRP A 31 -3.41 1.89 23.81
N ILE A 32 -2.34 1.71 23.02
CA ILE A 32 -1.22 0.80 23.32
C ILE A 32 0.09 1.51 22.97
N ASP A 33 1.16 1.26 23.73
CA ASP A 33 2.49 1.89 23.53
C ASP A 33 3.21 1.31 22.29
N LEU A 34 2.53 1.33 21.14
CA LEU A 34 2.99 0.81 19.87
C LEU A 34 3.47 1.99 19.01
N PRO A 35 4.61 1.86 18.30
CA PRO A 35 5.10 2.92 17.44
C PRO A 35 4.05 3.34 16.41
N GLN A 36 3.71 4.63 16.41
CA GLN A 36 2.66 5.22 15.56
C GLN A 36 2.91 4.96 14.06
N GLU A 37 4.18 4.95 13.64
CA GLU A 37 4.59 4.64 12.27
C GLU A 37 4.17 3.23 11.83
N ALA A 38 4.37 2.23 12.70
CA ALA A 38 4.02 0.85 12.38
C ALA A 38 2.52 0.70 12.16
N ALA A 39 1.72 1.42 12.93
CA ALA A 39 0.28 1.32 12.85
C ALA A 39 -0.35 2.15 11.75
N ALA A 40 0.21 3.32 11.44
CA ALA A 40 -0.15 4.06 10.24
C ALA A 40 0.08 3.19 9.00
N LEU A 41 1.20 2.47 8.97
CA LEU A 41 1.55 1.56 7.88
C LEU A 41 0.57 0.38 7.79
N VAL A 42 0.23 -0.26 8.91
CA VAL A 42 -0.76 -1.35 8.95
C VAL A 42 -2.15 -0.86 8.53
N GLY A 43 -2.63 0.26 9.06
CA GLY A 43 -3.92 0.83 8.69
C GLY A 43 -4.00 1.21 7.21
N PHE A 44 -2.91 1.75 6.66
CA PHE A 44 -2.78 2.05 5.23
C PHE A 44 -2.87 0.78 4.37
N LEU A 45 -2.14 -0.28 4.72
CA LEU A 45 -2.19 -1.56 3.98
C LEU A 45 -3.57 -2.21 3.99
N ILE A 46 -4.36 -1.99 5.05
CA ILE A 46 -5.72 -2.53 5.19
C ILE A 46 -6.71 -1.69 4.41
N ALA A 47 -6.60 -0.36 4.46
CA ALA A 47 -7.48 0.55 3.76
C ALA A 47 -7.26 0.55 2.24
N PHE A 48 -6.00 0.39 1.81
CA PHE A 48 -5.59 0.56 0.41
C PHE A 48 -5.06 -0.75 -0.18
N ARG A 49 -5.60 -1.08 -1.36
CA ARG A 49 -5.04 -2.15 -2.18
C ARG A 49 -3.86 -1.62 -2.97
N LEU A 50 -2.67 -2.08 -2.63
CA LEU A 50 -1.45 -1.86 -3.39
C LEU A 50 -1.31 -2.95 -4.44
N ARG A 51 -1.28 -2.58 -5.73
CA ARG A 51 -0.84 -3.47 -6.80
C ARG A 51 0.41 -2.91 -7.43
N ALA A 52 1.53 -3.61 -7.26
CA ALA A 52 2.74 -3.34 -8.02
C ALA A 52 2.68 -4.12 -9.34
N HIS A 53 2.77 -3.42 -10.46
CA HIS A 53 2.92 -4.03 -11.77
C HIS A 53 4.34 -3.74 -12.29
N VAL A 54 5.14 -4.79 -12.43
CA VAL A 54 6.49 -4.70 -12.99
C VAL A 54 6.37 -4.79 -14.51
N THR A 55 6.35 -3.65 -15.17
CA THR A 55 6.47 -3.60 -16.64
C THR A 55 7.94 -3.74 -17.01
N ARG A 56 8.33 -4.94 -17.46
CA ARG A 56 9.61 -5.12 -18.16
C ARG A 56 9.35 -4.83 -19.63
N ARG A 57 9.64 -3.60 -20.09
CA ARG A 57 9.50 -3.26 -21.52
C ARG A 57 10.58 -4.05 -22.28
N PRO A 58 10.23 -4.97 -23.20
CA PRO A 58 11.23 -5.53 -24.09
C PRO A 58 11.68 -4.39 -25.02
N THR A 59 12.95 -3.99 -24.89
CA THR A 59 13.59 -3.12 -25.88
C THR A 59 13.62 -3.91 -27.19
N ARG A 60 12.79 -3.52 -28.16
CA ARG A 60 12.78 -4.14 -29.48
C ARG A 60 13.89 -3.47 -30.31
N ALA A 61 14.88 -4.29 -30.67
CA ALA A 61 16.05 -4.04 -31.53
C ALA A 61 17.15 -3.15 -30.94
#